data_AF-A0A380U5S1-F1
#
_entry.id   AF-A0A380U5S1-F1
#
_cell.length_a   1.000
_cell.length_b   1.000
_cell.length_c   1.000
_cell.angle_alpha   90.00
_cell.angle_beta   90.00
_cell.angle_gamma   90.00
#
_symmetry.space_group_name_H-M   'P 1'
#
loop_
_entity.id
_entity.type
_entity.pdbx_description
1 polymer ?
#
loop_
_entity_poly.entity_id
_entity_poly.type
_entity_poly.pdbx_seq_one_letter_code
_entity_poly.pdbx_strand_id
1 'polypeptide(L)'
;MKKNTLIIILSLVFSNFSHANPTSQQTDSDTFYDLFAGTIIEKDHQLYLHACKSVDAHFKLSFNHTKDEQHIRELMKKHPKFWLNLSANAEMVEGEYVMTVDAIGDEHLNQSCHLTDLLDEL
;
A
#
# COMPACT_ATOMS: atom_id res chain seq x y z
N MET A 1 -74.99 30.22 2.11
CA MET A 1 -73.94 29.18 2.24
C MET A 1 -73.73 28.53 0.88
N LYS A 2 -72.62 28.83 0.19
CA LYS A 2 -72.23 28.17 -1.07
C LYS A 2 -70.92 27.44 -0.83
N LYS A 3 -70.93 26.13 -1.04
CA LYS A 3 -69.83 25.20 -0.82
C LYS A 3 -69.12 25.04 -2.17
N ASN A 4 -67.91 25.58 -2.31
CA ASN A 4 -67.09 25.33 -3.50
C ASN A 4 -66.03 24.27 -3.14
N THR A 5 -66.21 23.09 -3.71
CA THR A 5 -65.33 21.94 -3.57
C THR A 5 -64.05 22.17 -4.37
N LEU A 6 -62.90 22.14 -3.71
CA LEU A 6 -61.57 22.21 -4.30
C LEU A 6 -61.20 20.81 -4.84
N ILE A 7 -61.00 20.66 -6.15
CA ILE A 7 -60.49 19.41 -6.75
C ILE A 7 -58.98 19.58 -6.94
N ILE A 8 -58.19 18.87 -6.14
CA ILE A 8 -56.74 18.78 -6.29
C ILE A 8 -56.46 17.58 -7.21
N ILE A 9 -56.01 17.86 -8.44
CA ILE A 9 -55.53 16.83 -9.38
C ILE A 9 -54.08 16.52 -8.98
N LEU A 10 -53.86 15.33 -8.41
CA LEU A 10 -52.55 14.81 -8.06
C LEU A 10 -51.98 14.07 -9.29
N SER A 11 -51.12 14.73 -10.07
CA SER A 11 -50.42 14.11 -11.19
C SER A 11 -49.25 13.26 -10.67
N LEU A 12 -49.43 11.94 -10.62
CA LEU A 12 -48.36 10.97 -10.38
C LEU A 12 -47.43 10.95 -11.60
N VAL A 13 -46.28 11.63 -11.50
CA VAL A 13 -45.21 11.54 -12.49
C VAL A 13 -44.44 10.25 -12.19
N PHE A 14 -44.70 9.18 -12.96
CA PHE A 14 -43.88 7.98 -12.94
C PHE A 14 -42.55 8.28 -13.61
N SER A 15 -41.53 8.62 -12.83
CA SER A 15 -40.15 8.67 -13.29
C SER A 15 -39.71 7.26 -13.67
N ASN A 16 -39.56 6.98 -14.97
CA ASN A 16 -38.90 5.76 -15.41
C ASN A 16 -37.44 5.84 -14.98
N PHE A 17 -37.08 5.08 -13.94
CA PHE A 17 -35.68 4.84 -13.60
C PHE A 17 -35.06 3.99 -14.71
N SER A 18 -34.41 4.65 -15.68
CA SER A 18 -33.45 3.97 -16.53
C SER A 18 -32.27 3.56 -15.65
N HIS A 19 -32.27 2.31 -15.17
CA HIS A 19 -31.07 1.69 -14.64
C HIS A 19 -30.09 1.51 -15.79
N ALA A 20 -29.12 2.40 -15.90
CA ALA A 20 -27.92 2.15 -16.69
C ALA A 20 -27.25 0.92 -16.07
N ASN A 21 -27.22 -0.18 -16.82
CA ASN A 21 -26.40 -1.33 -16.46
C ASN A 21 -24.96 -0.83 -16.33
N PRO A 22 -24.30 -0.99 -15.17
CA PRO A 22 -22.89 -0.67 -15.10
C PRO A 22 -22.18 -1.70 -15.97
N THR A 23 -21.76 -1.28 -17.16
CA THR A 23 -20.71 -1.98 -17.88
C THR A 23 -19.53 -2.00 -16.93
N SER A 24 -19.17 -3.18 -16.43
CA SER A 24 -17.97 -3.37 -15.63
C SER A 24 -16.79 -2.97 -16.50
N GLN A 25 -16.38 -1.71 -16.37
CA GLN A 25 -15.07 -1.29 -16.83
C GLN A 25 -14.09 -2.08 -15.98
N GLN A 26 -13.51 -3.14 -16.55
CA GLN A 26 -12.19 -3.57 -16.11
C GLN A 26 -11.27 -2.39 -16.42
N THR A 27 -11.12 -1.52 -15.43
CA THR A 27 -9.95 -0.67 -15.35
C THR A 27 -8.80 -1.64 -15.11
N ASP A 28 -8.02 -1.93 -16.15
CA ASP A 28 -6.63 -2.31 -15.95
C ASP A 28 -6.03 -1.15 -15.14
N SER A 29 -5.97 -1.31 -13.81
CA SER A 29 -5.35 -0.31 -12.95
C SER A 29 -3.85 -0.47 -13.17
N ASP A 30 -3.23 0.50 -13.80
CA ASP A 30 -1.77 0.57 -13.88
C ASP A 30 -1.21 0.53 -12.46
N THR A 31 -0.58 -0.58 -12.08
CA THR A 31 0.10 -0.69 -10.79
C THR A 31 1.32 0.23 -10.82
N PHE A 32 1.29 1.28 -10.01
CA PHE A 32 2.39 2.23 -9.91
C PHE A 32 3.42 1.75 -8.88
N TYR A 33 4.69 1.71 -9.28
CA TYR A 33 5.81 1.32 -8.43
C TYR A 33 6.65 2.53 -8.08
N ASP A 34 6.86 2.74 -6.78
CA ASP A 34 7.74 3.75 -6.21
C ASP A 34 9.01 3.10 -5.64
N LEU A 35 10.03 3.92 -5.40
CA LEU A 35 11.27 3.49 -4.77
C LEU A 35 11.25 3.78 -3.27
N PHE A 36 11.44 2.73 -2.45
CA PHE A 36 11.43 2.81 -1.00
C PHE A 36 12.77 2.37 -0.41
N ALA A 37 13.45 3.30 0.26
CA ALA A 37 14.63 2.99 1.06
C ALA A 37 14.22 2.51 2.46
N GLY A 38 14.75 1.37 2.91
CA GLY A 38 14.49 0.86 4.26
C GLY A 38 15.44 -0.24 4.72
N THR A 39 15.50 -0.45 6.03
CA THR A 39 16.07 -1.67 6.62
C THR A 39 15.02 -2.77 6.64
N ILE A 40 15.45 -4.03 6.56
CA ILE A 40 14.54 -5.17 6.64
C ILE A 40 14.56 -5.73 8.06
N ILE A 41 13.37 -5.93 8.61
CA ILE A 41 13.18 -6.60 9.90
C ILE A 41 12.26 -7.81 9.72
N GLU A 42 12.45 -8.83 10.55
CA GLU A 42 11.58 -10.01 10.59
C GLU A 42 10.82 -10.04 11.92
N LYS A 43 9.49 -10.23 11.84
CA LYS A 43 8.60 -10.45 12.99
C LYS A 43 7.69 -11.61 12.63
N ASP A 44 7.63 -12.64 13.47
CA ASP A 44 6.79 -13.83 13.24
C ASP A 44 6.94 -14.44 11.83
N HIS A 45 8.19 -14.54 11.35
CA HIS A 45 8.55 -15.01 9.99
C HIS A 45 8.11 -14.11 8.81
N GLN A 46 7.40 -13.02 9.09
CA GLN A 46 7.02 -12.02 8.12
C GLN A 46 8.10 -10.93 8.01
N LEU A 47 8.46 -10.59 6.78
CA LEU A 47 9.40 -9.50 6.50
C LEU A 47 8.67 -8.16 6.44
N TYR A 48 9.29 -7.15 7.02
CA TYR A 48 8.83 -5.77 6.99
C TYR A 48 9.96 -4.85 6.52
N LEU A 49 9.61 -3.85 5.71
CA LEU A 49 10.47 -2.70 5.46
C LEU A 49 10.25 -1.67 6.57
N HIS A 50 11.29 -1.37 7.33
CA HIS A 50 11.34 -0.22 8.22
C HIS A 50 11.96 0.95 7.43
N ALA A 51 11.13 1.91 7.04
CA ALA A 51 11.50 2.94 6.08
C ALA A 51 12.58 3.91 6.61
N CYS A 52 13.57 4.23 5.79
CA CYS A 52 14.64 5.20 6.08
C CYS A 52 14.12 6.66 6.03
N LYS A 53 13.16 7.01 6.87
CA LYS A 53 12.55 8.36 6.96
C LYS A 53 12.41 8.80 8.41
N SER A 54 12.18 10.09 8.64
CA SER A 54 11.99 10.64 10.00
C SER A 54 10.74 10.11 10.72
N VAL A 55 9.79 9.53 9.99
CA VAL A 55 8.61 8.87 10.55
C VAL A 55 8.87 7.38 10.56
N ASP A 56 8.77 6.77 11.74
CA ASP A 56 8.82 5.32 11.92
C ASP A 56 7.61 4.69 11.22
N ALA A 57 7.86 4.03 10.10
CA ALA A 57 6.87 3.37 9.28
C ALA A 57 7.34 1.97 8.89
N HIS A 58 6.48 1.00 9.14
CA HIS A 58 6.70 -0.41 8.85
C HIS A 58 5.72 -0.87 7.77
N PHE A 59 6.25 -1.42 6.67
CA PHE A 59 5.46 -1.97 5.58
C PHE A 59 5.62 -3.47 5.53
N LYS A 60 4.52 -4.21 5.61
CA LYS A 60 4.53 -5.66 5.42
C LYS A 60 4.88 -5.99 3.98
N LEU A 61 5.91 -6.81 3.79
CA LEU A 61 6.37 -7.15 2.46
C LEU A 61 5.62 -8.36 1.89
N SER A 62 5.13 -8.18 0.67
CA SER A 62 4.73 -9.25 -0.25
C SER A 62 5.65 -9.19 -1.46
N PHE A 63 5.99 -10.32 -2.07
CA PHE A 63 6.96 -10.37 -3.16
C PHE A 63 6.32 -10.93 -4.43
N ASN A 64 6.44 -10.20 -5.54
CA ASN A 64 6.09 -10.71 -6.87
C ASN A 64 7.03 -11.86 -7.28
N HIS A 65 8.27 -11.84 -6.77
CA HIS A 65 9.30 -12.82 -7.09
C HIS A 65 9.89 -13.43 -5.81
N THR A 66 9.70 -14.74 -5.62
CA THR A 66 10.23 -15.48 -4.46
C THR A 66 11.75 -15.45 -4.35
N LYS A 67 12.47 -15.21 -5.45
CA LYS A 67 13.93 -15.04 -5.45
C LYS A 67 14.37 -13.81 -4.66
N ASP A 68 13.61 -12.73 -4.70
CA ASP A 68 13.94 -11.50 -4.00
C ASP A 68 13.77 -11.70 -2.48
N GLU A 69 12.71 -12.38 -2.07
CA GLU A 69 12.53 -12.78 -0.66
C GLU A 69 13.70 -13.67 -0.18
N GLN A 70 14.06 -14.67 -0.98
CA GLN A 70 15.18 -15.58 -0.66
C GLN A 70 16.50 -14.81 -0.53
N HIS A 71 16.78 -13.91 -1.47
CA HIS A 71 17.98 -13.08 -1.45
C HIS A 71 18.05 -12.17 -0.23
N ILE A 72 16.95 -11.49 0.12
CA ILE A 72 16.87 -10.67 1.35
C ILE A 72 17.14 -11.53 2.59
N ARG A 73 16.53 -12.72 2.68
CA ARG A 73 16.77 -13.64 3.80
C ARG A 73 18.22 -14.12 3.87
N GLU A 74 18.92 -14.24 2.74
CA GLU A 74 20.35 -14.49 2.75
C GLU A 74 21.17 -13.29 3.23
N LEU A 75 20.82 -12.08 2.78
CA LEU A 75 21.46 -10.85 3.24
C LEU A 75 21.36 -10.70 4.76
N MET A 76 20.16 -10.94 5.33
CA MET A 76 19.94 -10.89 6.79
C MET A 76 20.84 -11.87 7.57
N LYS A 77 21.19 -13.02 6.98
CA LYS A 77 22.11 -13.98 7.62
C LYS A 77 23.57 -13.55 7.54
N LYS A 78 23.95 -12.84 6.48
CA LYS A 78 25.34 -12.46 6.19
C LYS A 78 25.72 -11.10 6.78
N HIS A 79 24.77 -10.18 6.85
CA HIS A 79 24.99 -8.78 7.20
C HIS A 79 24.11 -8.35 8.37
N PRO A 80 24.70 -8.08 9.56
CA PRO A 80 23.93 -7.68 10.74
C PRO A 80 23.32 -6.28 10.62
N LYS A 81 23.83 -5.45 9.71
CA LYS A 81 23.37 -4.08 9.46
C LYS A 81 23.37 -3.84 7.95
N PHE A 82 22.21 -3.63 7.35
CA PHE A 82 22.08 -3.30 5.93
C PHE A 82 20.74 -2.64 5.65
N TRP A 83 20.67 -1.87 4.57
CA TRP A 83 19.42 -1.33 4.04
C TRP A 83 19.41 -1.44 2.51
N LEU A 84 18.23 -1.35 1.92
CA LEU A 84 18.02 -1.51 0.49
C LEU A 84 16.97 -0.53 -0.04
N ASN A 85 17.04 -0.32 -1.34
CA ASN A 85 15.97 0.29 -2.11
C ASN A 85 15.06 -0.81 -2.68
N LEU A 86 13.75 -0.71 -2.48
CA LEU A 86 12.76 -1.60 -3.08
C LEU A 86 11.93 -0.83 -4.10
N SER A 87 11.81 -1.38 -5.31
CA SER A 87 10.75 -0.98 -6.24
C SER A 87 9.48 -1.71 -5.82
N ALA A 88 8.46 -0.97 -5.39
CA ALA A 88 7.27 -1.58 -4.83
C ALA A 88 6.02 -0.72 -4.99
N ASN A 89 4.87 -1.37 -4.97
CA ASN A 89 3.59 -0.69 -4.80
C ASN A 89 3.20 -0.78 -3.32
N ALA A 90 2.88 0.35 -2.70
CA ALA A 90 2.48 0.41 -1.30
C ALA A 90 1.01 0.83 -1.18
N GLU A 91 0.24 0.08 -0.40
CA GLU A 91 -1.18 0.31 -0.18
C GLU A 91 -1.57 0.02 1.27
N MET A 92 -2.76 0.46 1.67
CA MET A 92 -3.34 0.14 2.96
C MET A 92 -4.43 -0.92 2.77
N VAL A 93 -4.19 -2.12 3.31
CA VAL A 93 -5.11 -3.27 3.24
C VAL A 93 -5.58 -3.57 4.66
N GLU A 94 -6.88 -3.43 4.92
CA GLU A 94 -7.48 -3.72 6.23
C GLU A 94 -6.82 -2.97 7.42
N GLY A 95 -6.25 -1.78 7.16
CA GLY A 95 -5.56 -0.96 8.16
C GLY A 95 -4.08 -1.32 8.36
N GLU A 96 -3.54 -2.29 7.61
CA GLU A 96 -2.12 -2.61 7.56
C GLU A 96 -1.48 -2.00 6.30
N TYR A 97 -0.29 -1.40 6.43
CA TYR A 97 0.49 -0.97 5.27
C TYR A 97 1.18 -2.18 4.64
N VAL A 98 0.79 -2.52 3.42
CA VAL A 98 1.34 -3.63 2.64
C VAL A 98 2.11 -3.08 1.46
N MET A 99 3.27 -3.67 1.19
CA MET A 99 4.14 -3.31 0.09
C MET A 99 4.40 -4.54 -0.78
N THR A 100 3.88 -4.51 -2.00
CA THR A 100 4.13 -5.53 -3.03
C THR A 100 5.39 -5.18 -3.79
N VAL A 101 6.46 -5.91 -3.50
CA VAL A 101 7.80 -5.74 -4.04
C VAL A 101 7.88 -6.34 -5.44
N ASP A 102 8.31 -5.50 -6.39
CA ASP A 102 8.60 -5.89 -7.76
C ASP A 102 10.07 -6.23 -7.97
N ALA A 103 10.97 -5.43 -7.38
CA ALA A 103 12.41 -5.67 -7.49
C ALA A 103 13.20 -5.07 -6.34
N ILE A 104 14.38 -5.65 -6.10
CA ILE A 104 15.42 -5.07 -5.25
C ILE A 104 16.28 -4.14 -6.12
N GLY A 105 16.42 -2.89 -5.69
CA GLY A 105 17.32 -1.90 -6.26
C GLY A 105 18.70 -1.97 -5.63
N ASP A 106 19.18 -0.83 -5.11
CA ASP A 106 20.50 -0.76 -4.46
C ASP A 106 20.52 -1.48 -3.10
N GLU A 107 21.67 -2.09 -2.79
CA GLU A 107 21.96 -2.74 -1.51
C GLU A 107 23.12 -2.01 -0.81
N HIS A 108 22.88 -1.62 0.44
CA HIS A 108 23.82 -0.87 1.26
C HIS A 108 24.22 -1.71 2.47
N LEU A 109 25.30 -2.49 2.30
CA LEU A 109 25.78 -3.45 3.29
C LEU A 109 26.62 -2.76 4.37
N ASN A 110 26.50 -3.24 5.61
CA ASN A 110 27.21 -2.74 6.80
C ASN A 110 26.97 -1.24 7.06
N GLN A 111 25.82 -0.74 6.63
CA GLN A 111 25.39 0.66 6.76
C GLN A 111 23.99 0.71 7.38
N SER A 112 23.68 1.77 8.12
CA SER A 112 22.29 2.12 8.45
C SER A 112 21.91 3.41 7.76
N CYS A 113 20.64 3.50 7.44
CA CYS A 113 20.00 4.69 6.92
C CYS A 113 19.17 5.43 7.98
N HIS A 114 19.08 4.91 9.20
CA HIS A 114 18.31 5.50 10.28
C HIS A 114 19.18 6.48 11.06
N LEU A 115 18.67 7.71 11.22
CA LEU A 115 19.39 8.76 11.94
C LEU A 115 19.64 8.37 13.41
N THR A 116 18.72 7.64 14.03
CA THR A 116 18.86 7.18 15.43
C THR A 116 20.10 6.32 15.61
N ASP A 117 20.37 5.41 14.68
CA ASP A 117 21.54 4.52 14.75
C ASP A 117 22.85 5.29 14.62
N LEU A 118 22.85 6.42 13.89
CA LEU A 118 24.00 7.30 13.81
C LEU A 118 24.22 8.08 15.11
N LEU A 119 23.14 8.47 15.80
CA LEU A 119 23.22 9.20 17.07
C LEU A 119 23.68 8.30 18.22
N ASP A 120 23.33 7.02 18.20
CA ASP A 120 23.76 6.04 19.22
C ASP A 120 25.25 5.66 19.12
N GLU A 121 25.90 5.98 17.99
CA GLU A 121 27.33 5.72 17.74
C GLU A 121 28.26 6.89 18.18
N LEU A 122 27.69 8.01 18.65
CA LEU A 122 28.42 9.21 19.12
C LEU A 122 28.71 9.17 20.63
#